data_AF-A0A937G004-F1
#
_entry.id   AF-A0A937G004-F1
#
_cell.length_a   1.000
_cell.length_b   1.000
_cell.length_c   1.000
_cell.angle_alpha   90.00
_cell.angle_beta   90.00
_cell.angle_gamma   90.00
#
_symmetry.space_group_name_H-M   'P 1'
#
loop_
_entity.id
_entity.type
_entity.pdbx_description
1 polymer ?
#
loop_
_entity_poly.entity_id
_entity_poly.type
_entity_poly.pdbx_seq_one_letter_code
_entity_poly.pdbx_strand_id
1 'polypeptide(L)'
;MKGIIIEYFEDKGFGFLKDSKQIKRFFHISQIMEKKKFTENLEDYYYTDWVERKCYVVNFTPFENEKGLSAIDINFTNQIFNDKISQTEFEAEITDFKYDTASLTRTVSGIKKGNPSPLGATAGSNGTYRIGYPEVLRQLNIYFRRIDDIGWGTIDVRDLALNINSRTKVTQKLTQELERHLVGKSTKIASNGKEWFLKDSAVLKI
;
A
#
# COMPACT_ATOMS: atom_id res chain seq x y z
N MET A 1 -1.74 -22.89 0.86
CA MET A 1 -1.87 -21.43 0.62
C MET A 1 -0.56 -20.89 0.08
N LYS A 2 -0.59 -19.72 -0.58
CA LYS A 2 0.60 -19.01 -1.04
C LYS A 2 0.83 -17.77 -0.16
N GLY A 3 2.08 -17.35 0.02
CA GLY A 3 2.45 -16.13 0.74
C GLY A 3 3.87 -15.66 0.44
N ILE A 4 4.29 -14.57 1.05
CA ILE A 4 5.68 -14.07 1.00
C ILE A 4 6.19 -13.82 2.42
N ILE A 5 7.48 -14.05 2.65
CA ILE A 5 8.11 -13.78 3.94
C ILE A 5 8.41 -12.29 4.01
N ILE A 6 7.86 -11.63 5.03
CA ILE A 6 7.95 -10.17 5.21
C ILE A 6 8.86 -9.76 6.35
N GLU A 7 9.23 -10.70 7.24
CA GLU A 7 10.08 -10.52 8.42
C GLU A 7 10.75 -11.85 8.77
N TYR A 8 12.04 -11.84 9.10
CA TYR A 8 12.75 -12.99 9.64
C TYR A 8 13.80 -12.54 10.67
N PHE A 9 13.75 -13.11 11.86
CA PHE A 9 14.66 -12.87 12.97
C PHE A 9 15.59 -14.08 13.09
N GLU A 10 16.73 -14.02 12.41
CA GLU A 10 17.67 -15.14 12.29
C GLU A 10 18.18 -15.62 13.66
N ASP A 11 18.50 -14.69 14.55
CA ASP A 11 18.95 -14.93 15.92
C ASP A 11 17.93 -15.72 16.76
N LYS A 12 16.64 -15.59 16.43
CA LYS A 12 15.53 -16.23 17.15
C LYS A 12 14.89 -17.38 16.38
N GLY A 13 15.29 -17.61 15.13
CA GLY A 13 14.78 -18.68 14.29
C GLY A 13 13.28 -18.58 13.96
N PHE A 14 12.69 -17.38 13.94
CA PHE A 14 11.28 -17.21 13.56
C PHE A 14 11.08 -16.01 12.65
N GLY A 15 9.92 -15.98 11.98
CA GLY A 15 9.56 -14.87 11.12
C GLY A 15 8.06 -14.76 10.92
N PHE A 16 7.70 -13.90 9.98
CA PHE A 16 6.33 -13.71 9.58
C PHE A 16 6.21 -13.69 8.06
N LEU A 17 5.13 -14.28 7.58
CA LEU A 17 4.72 -14.20 6.18
C LEU A 17 3.37 -13.50 6.06
N LYS A 18 3.15 -12.83 4.93
CA LYS A 18 1.81 -12.39 4.52
C LYS A 18 1.24 -13.41 3.56
N ASP A 19 0.05 -13.90 3.85
CA ASP A 19 -0.67 -14.76 2.93
C ASP A 19 -1.29 -13.95 1.77
N SER A 20 -1.91 -14.65 0.83
CA SER A 20 -2.58 -14.02 -0.31
C SER A 20 -3.71 -13.05 0.09
N LYS A 21 -4.22 -13.09 1.31
CA LYS A 21 -5.21 -12.15 1.87
C LYS A 21 -4.55 -11.01 2.67
N GLN A 22 -3.24 -10.86 2.55
CA GLN A 22 -2.42 -9.91 3.33
C GLN A 22 -2.45 -10.15 4.85
N ILE A 23 -2.92 -11.33 5.29
CA ILE A 23 -2.96 -11.67 6.72
C ILE A 23 -1.56 -12.12 7.14
N LYS A 24 -1.04 -11.50 8.20
CA LYS A 24 0.25 -11.84 8.80
C LYS A 24 0.13 -13.17 9.55
N ARG A 25 1.04 -14.11 9.25
CA ARG A 25 1.11 -15.44 9.89
C ARG A 25 2.51 -15.68 10.42
N PHE A 26 2.57 -16.21 11.63
CA PHE A 26 3.81 -16.59 12.28
C PHE A 26 4.38 -17.88 11.67
N PHE A 27 5.70 -17.97 11.55
CA PHE A 27 6.37 -19.26 11.33
C PHE A 27 7.66 -19.36 12.15
N HIS A 28 8.00 -20.58 12.52
CA HIS A 28 9.33 -20.92 13.04
C HIS A 28 10.16 -21.56 11.93
N ILE A 29 11.48 -21.37 11.91
CA ILE A 29 12.38 -21.95 10.88
C ILE A 29 12.24 -23.47 10.79
N SER A 30 11.81 -24.13 11.88
CA SER A 30 11.55 -25.57 11.86
C SER A 30 10.52 -26.00 10.82
N GLN A 31 9.62 -25.09 10.44
CA GLN A 31 8.52 -25.31 9.49
C GLN A 31 8.94 -25.17 8.02
N ILE A 32 10.15 -24.65 7.76
CA ILE A 32 10.70 -24.57 6.40
C ILE A 32 11.29 -25.93 6.05
N MET A 33 10.85 -26.52 4.94
CA MET A 33 11.31 -27.85 4.52
C MET A 33 12.78 -27.83 4.08
N GLU A 34 13.18 -26.85 3.26
CA GLU A 34 14.55 -26.68 2.76
C GLU A 34 15.34 -25.62 3.58
N LYS A 35 15.49 -25.83 4.89
CA LYS A 35 16.08 -24.83 5.82
C LYS A 35 17.44 -24.30 5.38
N LYS A 36 18.33 -25.19 4.92
CA LYS A 36 19.69 -24.82 4.52
C LYS A 36 19.68 -23.85 3.33
N LYS A 37 18.87 -24.14 2.32
CA LYS A 37 18.68 -23.28 1.15
C LYS A 37 18.10 -21.92 1.54
N PHE A 38 17.17 -21.90 2.49
CA PHE A 38 16.60 -20.66 3.02
C PHE A 38 17.66 -19.78 3.67
N THR A 39 18.45 -20.35 4.59
CA THR A 39 19.48 -19.60 5.33
C THR A 39 20.61 -19.12 4.43
N GLU A 40 20.96 -19.89 3.39
CA GLU A 40 22.00 -19.51 2.43
C GLU A 40 21.54 -18.44 1.43
N ASN A 41 20.23 -18.28 1.21
CA ASN A 41 19.66 -17.37 0.22
C ASN A 41 18.58 -16.46 0.83
N LEU A 42 18.75 -16.01 2.09
CA LEU A 42 17.73 -15.23 2.81
C LEU A 42 17.24 -14.01 2.03
N GLU A 43 18.14 -13.35 1.30
CA GLU A 43 17.83 -12.14 0.52
C GLU A 43 16.84 -12.38 -0.61
N ASP A 44 16.75 -13.61 -1.12
CA ASP A 44 15.82 -14.02 -2.18
C ASP A 44 14.42 -14.34 -1.65
N TYR A 45 14.25 -14.47 -0.34
CA TYR A 45 12.96 -14.86 0.26
C TYR A 45 12.32 -13.77 1.10
N TYR A 46 13.11 -12.78 1.53
CA TYR A 46 12.66 -11.66 2.36
C TYR A 46 12.22 -10.46 1.51
N TYR A 47 10.95 -10.05 1.66
CA TYR A 47 10.41 -8.87 0.99
C TYR A 47 10.84 -7.56 1.67
N THR A 48 11.36 -6.60 0.89
CA THR A 48 11.65 -5.24 1.34
C THR A 48 11.27 -4.21 0.29
N ASP A 49 10.62 -3.12 0.70
CA ASP A 49 10.27 -2.00 -0.19
C ASP A 49 11.49 -1.17 -0.65
N TRP A 50 12.69 -1.42 -0.09
CA TRP A 50 13.87 -0.57 -0.25
C TRP A 50 14.87 -1.05 -1.32
N VAL A 51 14.77 -2.30 -1.76
CA VAL A 51 15.72 -2.91 -2.71
C VAL A 51 14.93 -3.78 -3.70
N GLU A 52 15.20 -3.61 -4.99
CA GLU A 52 14.69 -4.52 -6.03
C GLU A 52 15.28 -5.91 -5.81
N ARG A 53 14.51 -6.81 -5.19
CA ARG A 53 14.90 -8.20 -4.91
C ARG A 53 13.88 -9.14 -5.51
N LYS A 54 14.34 -10.30 -5.97
CA LYS A 54 13.45 -11.41 -6.32
C LYS A 54 12.91 -11.97 -5.02
N CYS A 55 11.77 -11.48 -4.53
CA CYS A 55 11.11 -12.10 -3.40
C CYS A 55 10.34 -13.33 -3.90
N TYR A 56 10.77 -14.54 -3.58
CA TYR A 56 10.04 -15.73 -4.01
C TYR A 56 8.80 -16.00 -3.13
N VAL A 57 7.71 -16.36 -3.80
CA VAL A 57 6.49 -16.83 -3.16
C VAL A 57 6.74 -18.20 -2.52
N VAL A 58 6.16 -18.42 -1.35
CA VAL A 58 6.18 -19.71 -0.66
C VAL A 58 4.79 -20.34 -0.63
N ASN A 59 4.75 -21.66 -0.71
CA ASN A 59 3.58 -22.45 -0.38
C ASN A 59 3.65 -22.83 1.10
N PHE A 60 2.51 -22.81 1.79
CA PHE A 60 2.43 -23.22 3.20
C PHE A 60 1.03 -23.73 3.55
N THR A 61 0.92 -24.46 4.65
CA THR A 61 -0.35 -24.88 5.26
C THR A 61 -0.74 -23.89 6.37
N PRO A 62 -1.90 -23.22 6.29
CA PRO A 62 -2.36 -22.36 7.38
C PRO A 62 -2.70 -23.21 8.61
N PHE A 63 -2.29 -22.74 9.78
CA PHE A 63 -2.59 -23.38 11.05
C PHE A 63 -2.97 -22.33 12.09
N GLU A 64 -3.84 -22.65 13.04
CA GLU A 64 -4.22 -21.75 14.13
C GLU A 64 -4.00 -22.47 15.46
N ASN A 65 -3.34 -21.78 16.39
CA ASN A 65 -3.06 -22.30 17.72
C ASN A 65 -3.33 -21.22 18.78
N GLU A 66 -3.04 -21.54 20.05
CA GLU A 66 -3.22 -20.63 21.19
C GLU A 66 -2.45 -19.31 21.06
N LYS A 67 -1.40 -19.26 20.23
CA LYS A 67 -0.60 -18.05 19.94
C LYS A 67 -1.07 -17.32 18.69
N GLY A 68 -2.10 -17.81 18.01
CA GLY A 68 -2.72 -17.21 16.84
C GLY A 68 -2.39 -17.90 15.51
N LEU A 69 -2.45 -17.13 14.42
CA LEU A 69 -2.32 -17.63 13.07
C LEU A 69 -0.88 -17.95 12.71
N SER A 70 -0.65 -19.20 12.32
CA SER A 70 0.64 -19.77 11.97
C SER A 70 0.67 -20.31 10.54
N ALA A 71 1.87 -20.52 10.03
CA ALA A 71 2.17 -21.21 8.78
C ALA A 71 3.11 -22.38 9.05
N ILE A 72 2.72 -23.57 8.58
CA ILE A 72 3.48 -24.81 8.68
C ILE A 72 3.75 -25.39 7.28
N ASP A 73 4.64 -26.38 7.17
CA ASP A 73 4.98 -27.06 5.91
C ASP A 73 5.36 -26.09 4.77
N ILE A 74 6.25 -25.15 5.08
CA ILE A 74 6.64 -24.08 4.17
C ILE A 74 7.60 -24.63 3.11
N ASN A 75 7.18 -24.48 1.85
CA ASN A 75 7.88 -24.92 0.65
C ASN A 75 8.16 -23.75 -0.28
N PHE A 76 9.37 -23.72 -0.84
CA PHE A 76 9.75 -22.69 -1.80
C PHE A 76 9.10 -22.94 -3.17
N THR A 77 8.85 -21.86 -3.88
CA THR A 77 8.40 -21.90 -5.26
C THR A 77 9.37 -21.11 -6.13
N ASN A 78 9.32 -21.33 -7.44
CA ASN A 78 10.05 -20.51 -8.41
C ASN A 78 9.25 -19.28 -8.84
N GLN A 79 8.08 -19.05 -8.24
CA GLN A 79 7.24 -17.89 -8.53
C GLN A 79 7.81 -16.67 -7.82
N ILE A 80 8.15 -15.63 -8.58
CA ILE A 80 8.60 -14.35 -8.03
C ILE A 80 7.37 -13.51 -7.67
N PHE A 81 7.38 -12.91 -6.48
CA PHE A 81 6.45 -11.87 -6.05
C PHE A 81 6.64 -10.66 -6.95
N ASN A 82 5.57 -10.23 -7.61
CA ASN A 82 5.66 -9.15 -8.57
C ASN A 82 5.31 -7.82 -7.89
N ASP A 83 6.34 -7.10 -7.43
CA ASP A 83 6.15 -5.85 -6.70
C ASP A 83 6.14 -4.59 -7.58
N LYS A 84 6.78 -4.64 -8.77
CA LYS A 84 6.84 -3.63 -9.86
C LYS A 84 7.71 -4.03 -11.07
N ILE A 85 8.37 -5.19 -11.04
CA ILE A 85 9.50 -5.52 -11.94
C ILE A 85 9.06 -5.77 -13.40
N SER A 86 7.79 -6.10 -13.64
CA SER A 86 7.28 -6.41 -14.98
C SER A 86 6.48 -5.27 -15.62
N GLN A 87 6.80 -4.95 -16.87
CA GLN A 87 6.02 -4.02 -17.72
C GLN A 87 4.79 -4.64 -18.37
N THR A 88 4.48 -5.90 -18.08
CA THR A 88 3.30 -6.59 -18.62
C THR A 88 2.01 -6.11 -17.94
N GLU A 89 0.90 -6.20 -18.66
CA GLU A 89 -0.42 -5.91 -18.10
C GLU A 89 -0.91 -7.07 -17.23
N PHE A 90 -1.62 -6.74 -16.16
CA PHE A 90 -2.14 -7.71 -15.20
C PHE A 90 -3.59 -7.43 -14.86
N GLU A 91 -4.36 -8.49 -14.64
CA GLU A 91 -5.67 -8.40 -14.02
C GLU A 91 -5.51 -8.35 -12.49
N ALA A 92 -6.19 -7.38 -11.88
CA ALA A 92 -6.15 -7.16 -10.45
C ALA A 92 -7.53 -6.78 -9.89
N GLU A 93 -7.87 -7.32 -8.73
CA GLU A 93 -9.04 -6.94 -7.95
C GLU A 93 -8.70 -5.73 -7.07
N ILE A 94 -9.55 -4.71 -7.09
CA ILE A 94 -9.43 -3.56 -6.18
C ILE A 94 -9.91 -3.98 -4.79
N THR A 95 -9.00 -4.01 -3.83
CA THR A 95 -9.29 -4.50 -2.47
C THR A 95 -9.68 -3.38 -1.51
N ASP A 96 -9.21 -2.15 -1.75
CA ASP A 96 -9.45 -1.01 -0.88
C ASP A 96 -9.28 0.30 -1.64
N PHE A 97 -9.90 1.37 -1.14
CA PHE A 97 -9.85 2.70 -1.71
C PHE A 97 -9.75 3.74 -0.59
N LYS A 98 -8.62 4.46 -0.51
CA LYS A 98 -8.37 5.45 0.55
C LYS A 98 -8.19 6.85 0.00
N TYR A 99 -8.68 7.80 0.79
CA TYR A 99 -8.47 9.22 0.57
C TYR A 99 -7.72 9.80 1.77
N ASP A 100 -6.47 10.17 1.56
CA ASP A 100 -5.61 10.75 2.59
C ASP A 100 -5.49 12.26 2.39
N THR A 101 -5.71 13.02 3.48
CA THR A 101 -5.48 14.47 3.51
C THR A 101 -4.43 14.82 4.55
N ALA A 102 -3.23 15.21 4.11
CA ALA A 102 -2.24 15.81 4.99
C ALA A 102 -2.30 17.33 4.84
N SER A 103 -2.58 18.05 5.92
CA SER A 103 -2.56 19.51 5.94
C SER A 103 -1.26 20.01 6.54
N LEU A 104 -0.38 20.59 5.73
CA LEU A 104 0.81 21.30 6.19
C LEU A 104 0.40 22.70 6.64
N THR A 105 0.18 22.88 7.93
CA THR A 105 -0.25 24.18 8.48
C THR A 105 0.48 24.43 9.78
N ARG A 106 1.12 25.59 9.91
CA ARG A 106 1.74 26.02 11.17
C ARG A 106 0.98 27.23 11.71
N THR A 107 0.21 27.01 12.76
CA THR A 107 -0.42 28.09 13.53
C THR A 107 0.60 28.62 14.52
N VAL A 108 0.88 29.93 14.47
CA VAL A 108 1.77 30.59 15.43
C VAL A 108 0.94 31.56 16.26
N SER A 109 0.94 31.35 17.57
CA SER A 109 0.35 32.27 18.54
C SER A 109 1.42 33.27 18.97
N GLY A 110 1.19 34.58 18.86
CA GLY A 110 2.23 35.50 19.34
C GLY A 110 2.11 36.99 19.09
N ILE A 111 0.97 37.53 18.63
CA ILE A 111 0.87 38.98 18.44
C ILE A 111 -0.29 39.55 19.26
N LYS A 112 0.06 40.48 20.18
CA LYS A 112 -0.90 41.34 20.87
C LYS A 112 -1.70 42.16 19.85
N LYS A 113 -2.98 42.36 20.14
CA LYS A 113 -3.90 43.26 19.39
C LYS A 113 -3.16 44.55 19.00
N GLY A 114 -2.88 44.76 17.71
CA GLY A 114 -2.27 46.00 17.19
C GLY A 114 -0.98 45.88 16.36
N ASN A 115 -0.26 44.74 16.32
CA ASN A 115 0.87 44.63 15.38
C ASN A 115 0.39 44.23 13.97
N PRO A 116 1.07 44.70 12.90
CA PRO A 116 0.78 44.28 11.53
C PRO A 116 0.99 42.78 11.34
N SER A 117 0.12 42.16 10.53
CA SER A 117 0.24 40.76 10.15
C SER A 117 1.54 40.54 9.37
N PRO A 118 2.34 39.49 9.67
CA PRO A 118 3.48 39.13 8.85
C PRO A 118 3.09 38.89 7.38
N LEU A 119 3.98 39.23 6.45
CA LEU A 119 3.77 39.03 5.03
C LEU A 119 3.53 37.54 4.74
N GLY A 120 2.42 37.19 4.07
CA GLY A 120 2.03 35.80 3.81
C GLY A 120 1.29 35.09 4.96
N ALA A 121 0.82 35.83 5.96
CA ALA A 121 0.00 35.29 7.05
C ALA A 121 -1.47 35.74 6.98
N THR A 122 -2.38 34.85 7.35
CA THR A 122 -3.83 35.14 7.48
C THR A 122 -4.18 35.35 8.95
N ALA A 123 -4.77 36.50 9.28
CA ALA A 123 -5.17 36.84 10.66
C ALA A 123 -6.40 36.03 11.12
N GLY A 124 -6.34 35.50 12.34
CA GLY A 124 -7.45 34.86 13.05
C GLY A 124 -8.12 35.80 14.06
N SER A 125 -9.33 35.44 14.51
CA SER A 125 -10.16 36.28 15.39
C SER A 125 -9.62 36.49 16.81
N ASN A 126 -8.64 35.68 17.25
CA ASN A 126 -8.14 35.66 18.64
C ASN A 126 -6.67 36.12 18.80
N GLY A 127 -6.16 36.97 17.90
CA GLY A 127 -4.74 37.40 17.94
C GLY A 127 -3.75 36.30 17.51
N THR A 128 -4.27 35.25 16.89
CA THR A 128 -3.49 34.24 16.19
C THR A 128 -3.38 34.61 14.72
N TYR A 129 -2.30 34.20 14.06
CA TYR A 129 -2.20 34.26 12.62
C TYR A 129 -1.66 32.93 12.12
N ARG A 130 -2.11 32.56 10.93
CA ARG A 130 -1.71 31.34 10.25
C ARG A 130 -0.62 31.70 9.25
N ILE A 131 0.55 31.08 9.36
CA ILE A 131 1.65 31.27 8.40
C ILE A 131 1.55 30.16 7.34
N GLY A 132 1.50 30.56 6.07
CA GLY A 132 1.38 29.66 4.93
C GLY A 132 -0.06 29.31 4.55
N TYR A 133 -0.26 28.99 3.28
CA TYR A 133 -1.52 28.42 2.80
C TYR A 133 -1.63 26.95 3.24
N PRO A 134 -2.83 26.42 3.53
CA PRO A 134 -3.03 24.98 3.61
C PRO A 134 -2.57 24.34 2.30
N GLU A 135 -1.37 23.80 2.29
CA GLU A 135 -1.05 22.74 1.35
C GLU A 135 -1.74 21.50 1.89
N VAL A 136 -2.88 21.18 1.28
CA VAL A 136 -3.57 19.92 1.52
C VAL A 136 -3.06 18.96 0.46
N LEU A 137 -2.12 18.10 0.84
CA LEU A 137 -1.81 16.93 0.04
C LEU A 137 -3.03 16.02 0.09
N ARG A 138 -3.65 15.81 -1.07
CA ARG A 138 -4.79 14.92 -1.25
C ARG A 138 -4.32 13.79 -2.14
N GLN A 139 -4.30 12.58 -1.60
CA GLN A 139 -3.98 11.36 -2.34
C GLN A 139 -5.24 10.52 -2.44
N LEU A 140 -5.47 9.91 -3.60
CA LEU A 140 -6.60 9.01 -3.83
C LEU A 140 -6.03 7.67 -4.28
N ASN A 141 -5.96 6.72 -3.36
CA ASN A 141 -5.17 5.52 -3.52
C ASN A 141 -6.08 4.31 -3.73
N ILE A 142 -5.87 3.60 -4.84
CA ILE A 142 -6.42 2.25 -5.07
C ILE A 142 -5.40 1.24 -4.57
N TYR A 143 -5.86 0.33 -3.71
CA TYR A 143 -5.11 -0.87 -3.35
C TYR A 143 -5.67 -2.03 -4.16
N PHE A 144 -4.78 -2.80 -4.76
CA PHE A 144 -5.17 -3.92 -5.59
C PHE A 144 -4.46 -5.20 -5.18
N ARG A 145 -5.03 -6.32 -5.61
CA ARG A 145 -4.42 -7.63 -5.56
C ARG A 145 -4.54 -8.29 -6.92
N ARG A 146 -3.46 -8.92 -7.40
CA ARG A 146 -3.51 -9.70 -8.65
C ARG A 146 -4.33 -10.98 -8.49
N ILE A 147 -5.06 -11.34 -9.54
CA ILE A 147 -5.98 -12.50 -9.53
C ILE A 147 -5.21 -13.82 -9.71
N ASP A 148 -4.25 -13.84 -10.64
CA ASP A 148 -3.54 -15.06 -11.05
C ASP A 148 -2.32 -15.40 -10.18
N ASP A 149 -1.83 -14.45 -9.38
CA ASP A 149 -0.64 -14.62 -8.55
C ASP A 149 -0.64 -13.77 -7.27
N ILE A 150 0.47 -13.80 -6.52
CA ILE A 150 0.64 -12.92 -5.36
C ILE A 150 1.36 -11.67 -5.82
N GLY A 151 0.63 -10.56 -5.80
CA GLY A 151 1.09 -9.21 -6.05
C GLY A 151 0.08 -8.22 -5.50
N TRP A 152 0.55 -7.14 -4.89
CA TRP A 152 -0.28 -6.02 -4.45
C TRP A 152 0.47 -4.72 -4.65
N GLY A 153 -0.26 -3.62 -4.66
CA GLY A 153 0.33 -2.31 -4.78
C GLY A 153 -0.68 -1.22 -4.54
N THR A 154 -0.19 0.00 -4.66
CA THR A 154 -0.98 1.21 -4.52
C THR A 154 -0.83 2.05 -5.79
N ILE A 155 -1.94 2.60 -6.27
CA ILE A 155 -2.00 3.49 -7.42
C ILE A 155 -2.65 4.80 -6.96
N ASP A 156 -1.97 5.94 -7.13
CA ASP A 156 -2.61 7.24 -6.99
C ASP A 156 -3.43 7.53 -8.26
N VAL A 157 -4.73 7.71 -8.08
CA VAL A 157 -5.70 7.91 -9.16
C VAL A 157 -6.37 9.27 -9.10
N ARG A 158 -5.91 10.19 -8.24
CA ARG A 158 -6.61 11.45 -7.97
C ARG A 158 -6.93 12.23 -9.24
N ASP A 159 -5.90 12.60 -10.02
CA ASP A 159 -6.10 13.48 -11.16
C ASP A 159 -6.89 12.79 -12.27
N LEU A 160 -6.67 11.49 -12.44
CA LEU A 160 -7.42 10.67 -13.39
C LEU A 160 -8.91 10.59 -13.02
N ALA A 161 -9.22 10.32 -11.75
CA ALA A 161 -10.59 10.26 -11.26
C ALA A 161 -11.31 11.62 -11.35
N LEU A 162 -10.61 12.72 -11.09
CA LEU A 162 -11.17 14.06 -11.24
C LEU A 162 -11.48 14.39 -12.70
N ASN A 163 -10.55 14.10 -13.61
CA ASN A 163 -10.70 14.36 -15.04
C ASN A 163 -11.88 13.56 -15.62
N ILE A 164 -11.91 12.24 -15.39
CA ILE A 164 -12.95 11.33 -15.93
C ILE A 164 -14.36 11.72 -15.47
N ASN A 165 -14.50 12.15 -14.22
CA ASN A 165 -15.78 12.53 -13.64
C ASN A 165 -16.11 14.02 -13.78
N SER A 166 -15.35 14.77 -14.58
CA SER A 166 -15.52 16.22 -14.80
C SER A 166 -15.62 17.01 -13.48
N ARG A 167 -14.75 16.69 -12.52
CA ARG A 167 -14.69 17.32 -11.20
C ARG A 167 -13.40 18.12 -11.05
N THR A 168 -13.47 19.23 -10.32
CA THR A 168 -12.30 20.07 -10.00
C THR A 168 -11.73 19.81 -8.61
N LYS A 169 -12.45 19.07 -7.75
CA LYS A 169 -12.04 18.78 -6.37
C LYS A 169 -12.55 17.42 -5.89
N VAL A 170 -11.76 16.79 -5.03
CA VAL A 170 -12.19 15.59 -4.30
C VAL A 170 -13.17 15.99 -3.20
N THR A 171 -14.33 15.36 -3.19
CA THR A 171 -15.40 15.56 -2.20
C THR A 171 -15.71 14.24 -1.52
N GLN A 172 -16.25 14.28 -0.30
CA GLN A 172 -16.66 13.07 0.41
C GLN A 172 -17.66 12.23 -0.39
N LYS A 173 -18.60 12.88 -1.10
CA LYS A 173 -19.55 12.20 -1.99
C LYS A 173 -18.83 11.44 -3.10
N LEU A 174 -17.90 12.10 -3.80
CA LEU A 174 -17.09 11.47 -4.85
C LEU A 174 -16.30 10.27 -4.30
N THR A 175 -15.65 10.43 -3.13
CA THR A 175 -14.89 9.35 -2.50
C THR A 175 -15.78 8.15 -2.18
N GLN A 176 -16.96 8.37 -1.59
CA GLN A 176 -17.89 7.28 -1.24
C GLN A 176 -18.53 6.60 -2.46
N GLU A 177 -18.76 7.35 -3.54
CA GLU A 177 -19.27 6.80 -4.81
C GLU A 177 -18.19 5.94 -5.49
N LEU A 178 -16.95 6.42 -5.54
CA LEU A 178 -15.82 5.66 -6.08
C LEU A 178 -15.53 4.41 -5.24
N GLU A 179 -15.50 4.50 -3.92
CA GLU A 179 -15.27 3.35 -3.03
C GLU A 179 -16.31 2.24 -3.30
N ARG A 180 -17.60 2.59 -3.32
CA ARG A 180 -18.69 1.64 -3.63
C ARG A 180 -18.62 1.11 -5.06
N HIS A 181 -18.12 1.90 -6.00
CA HIS A 181 -18.03 1.51 -7.40
C HIS A 181 -16.81 0.63 -7.68
N LEU A 182 -15.71 0.79 -6.95
CA LEU A 182 -14.41 0.21 -7.26
C LEU A 182 -14.10 -1.06 -6.45
N VAL A 183 -14.37 -1.06 -5.15
CA VAL A 183 -13.96 -2.17 -4.28
C VAL A 183 -14.64 -3.48 -4.69
N GLY A 184 -13.85 -4.53 -4.89
CA GLY A 184 -14.27 -5.84 -5.38
C GLY A 184 -14.34 -5.98 -6.90
N LYS A 185 -14.04 -4.93 -7.68
CA LYS A 185 -13.97 -5.03 -9.15
C LYS A 185 -12.59 -5.45 -9.63
N SER A 186 -12.58 -6.25 -10.69
CA SER A 186 -11.39 -6.49 -11.50
C SER A 186 -11.08 -5.28 -12.39
N THR A 187 -9.81 -4.98 -12.56
CA THR A 187 -9.28 -3.96 -13.46
C THR A 187 -7.95 -4.40 -14.04
N LYS A 188 -7.46 -3.67 -15.05
CA LYS A 188 -6.14 -3.87 -15.64
C LYS A 188 -5.15 -2.84 -15.11
N ILE A 189 -4.00 -3.33 -14.67
CA ILE A 189 -2.89 -2.52 -14.16
C ILE A 189 -1.59 -2.89 -14.88
N ALA A 190 -0.62 -1.98 -14.83
CA ALA A 190 0.75 -2.24 -15.28
C ALA A 190 1.74 -1.48 -14.39
N SER A 191 3.02 -1.87 -14.44
CA SER A 191 4.10 -1.12 -13.82
C SER A 191 5.11 -0.62 -14.84
N ASN A 192 5.77 0.50 -14.53
CA ASN A 192 6.92 1.00 -15.28
C ASN A 192 8.26 0.67 -14.60
N GLY A 193 8.26 -0.22 -13.60
CA GLY A 193 9.43 -0.54 -12.76
C GLY A 193 9.48 0.27 -11.46
N LYS A 194 8.83 1.43 -11.39
CA LYS A 194 8.84 2.30 -10.19
C LYS A 194 7.47 2.39 -9.53
N GLU A 195 6.44 2.53 -10.36
CA GLU A 195 5.07 2.82 -9.94
C GLU A 195 4.09 1.90 -10.66
N TRP A 196 2.93 1.72 -10.02
CA TRP A 196 1.78 1.05 -10.63
C TRP A 196 0.87 2.10 -11.23
N PHE A 197 0.23 1.77 -12.35
CA PHE A 197 -0.76 2.63 -12.98
C PHE A 197 -1.91 1.81 -13.56
N LEU A 198 -3.09 2.44 -13.59
CA LEU A 198 -4.29 1.88 -14.21
C LEU A 198 -4.16 1.90 -15.73
N LYS A 199 -4.45 0.77 -16.36
CA LYS A 199 -4.64 0.66 -17.82
C LYS A 199 -6.09 0.85 -18.20
N ASP A 200 -7.01 0.33 -17.39
CA ASP A 200 -8.44 0.53 -17.57
C ASP A 200 -8.92 1.70 -16.73
N SER A 201 -8.73 2.92 -17.24
CA SER A 201 -9.18 4.13 -16.54
C SER A 201 -10.70 4.27 -16.49
N ALA A 202 -11.45 3.56 -17.36
CA ALA A 202 -12.90 3.63 -17.40
C ALA A 202 -13.55 3.11 -16.12
N VAL A 203 -12.85 2.25 -15.37
CA VAL A 203 -13.28 1.76 -14.05
C VAL A 203 -13.54 2.89 -13.04
N LEU A 204 -12.92 4.07 -13.23
CA LEU A 204 -13.07 5.23 -12.36
C LEU A 204 -14.30 6.09 -12.70
N LYS A 205 -15.06 5.77 -13.75
CA LYS A 205 -16.20 6.57 -14.20
C LYS A 205 -17.45 6.21 -13.39
N ILE A 206 -18.04 7.21 -12.73
CA ILE A 206 -19.28 7.10 -11.93
C ILE A 206 -20.39 8.01 -12.45
#